data_AF-A0A087UNZ3-F1
#
_entry.id   AF-A0A087UNZ3-F1
#
_cell.length_a   1.000
_cell.length_b   1.000
_cell.length_c   1.000
_cell.angle_alpha   90.00
_cell.angle_beta   90.00
_cell.angle_gamma   90.00
#
_symmetry.space_group_name_H-M   'P 1'
#
loop_
_entity.id
_entity.type
_entity.pdbx_description
1 polymer ?
#
loop_
_entity_poly.entity_id
_entity_poly.type
_entity_poly.pdbx_seq_one_letter_code
_entity_poly.pdbx_strand_id
1 'polypeptide(L)' 'MLEEYRIPYALVLTKIDKAADSKRLKNVLHLKNVRDKCASISCFPQIFMISSHTYEGLACFLAYIAHITGNLNPDEI' A
#
# COMPACT_ATOMS: atom_id res chain seq x y z
N MET A 1 14.26 12.89 -2.59
CA MET A 1 13.01 12.21 -2.16
C MET A 1 12.70 11.04 -3.11
N LEU A 2 11.88 10.05 -2.74
CA LEU A 2 11.60 8.89 -3.62
C LEU A 2 11.10 9.31 -5.02
N GLU A 3 10.39 10.44 -5.08
CA GLU A 3 9.94 11.09 -6.31
C GLU A 3 11.07 11.53 -7.25
N GLU A 4 12.22 11.96 -6.72
CA GLU A 4 13.37 12.39 -7.53
C GLU A 4 14.01 11.23 -8.28
N TYR A 5 14.01 10.04 -7.66
CA TYR A 5 14.60 8.85 -8.24
C TYR A 5 13.62 8.06 -9.12
N ARG A 6 12.34 8.49 -9.19
CA ARG A 6 11.27 7.81 -9.93
C ARG A 6 11.12 6.33 -9.57
N ILE A 7 11.42 5.98 -8.33
CA ILE A 7 11.34 4.60 -7.83
C ILE A 7 9.90 4.36 -7.35
N PRO A 8 9.25 3.25 -7.78
CA PRO A 8 7.92 2.91 -7.28
C PRO A 8 7.97 2.67 -5.76
N TYR A 9 6.99 3.22 -5.05
CA TYR A 9 6.84 3.02 -3.62
C TYR A 9 5.38 2.82 -3.25
N ALA A 10 5.14 2.19 -2.11
CA ALA A 10 3.81 1.97 -1.56
C ALA A 10 3.70 2.55 -0.16
N LEU A 11 2.51 3.03 0.20
CA LEU A 11 2.17 3.50 1.53
C LEU A 11 1.48 2.36 2.29
N VAL A 12 2.09 1.90 3.37
CA VAL A 12 1.59 0.74 4.13
C VAL A 12 1.11 1.19 5.51
N LEU A 13 -0.20 1.14 5.75
CA LEU A 13 -0.76 1.26 7.10
C LEU A 13 -0.68 -0.10 7.79
N THR A 14 0.18 -0.20 8.79
CA THR A 14 0.32 -1.40 9.62
C THR A 14 -0.63 -1.36 10.83
N LYS A 15 -0.77 -2.51 11.51
CA LYS A 15 -1.50 -2.64 12.79
C LYS A 15 -2.97 -2.23 12.70
N ILE A 16 -3.62 -2.54 11.58
CA ILE A 16 -5.04 -2.20 11.38
C ILE A 16 -5.97 -2.91 12.37
N ASP A 17 -5.51 -4.03 12.94
CA ASP A 17 -6.16 -4.77 14.04
C ASP A 17 -6.33 -3.94 15.32
N LYS A 18 -5.52 -2.87 15.51
CA LYS A 18 -5.59 -2.02 16.70
C LYS A 18 -6.57 -0.85 16.56
N ALA A 19 -7.15 -0.66 15.38
CA ALA A 19 -8.04 0.46 15.09
C ALA A 19 -9.46 -0.04 14.85
N ALA A 20 -10.45 0.61 15.46
CA ALA A 20 -11.85 0.40 15.10
C ALA A 20 -12.08 0.72 13.61
N ASP A 21 -13.06 0.08 12.97
CA ASP A 21 -13.29 0.21 11.53
C ASP A 21 -13.55 1.65 11.07
N SER A 22 -14.27 2.44 11.86
CA SER A 22 -14.48 3.87 11.59
C SER A 22 -13.17 4.66 11.58
N LYS A 23 -12.20 4.27 12.41
CA LYS A 23 -10.86 4.88 12.46
C LYS A 23 -9.99 4.38 11.31
N ARG A 24 -10.06 3.10 10.94
CA ARG A 24 -9.39 2.53 9.74
C ARG A 24 -9.80 3.33 8.50
N LEU A 25 -11.10 3.53 8.30
CA LEU A 25 -11.62 4.30 7.16
C LEU A 25 -11.12 5.75 7.15
N LYS A 26 -11.20 6.46 8.29
CA LYS A 26 -10.70 7.84 8.40
C LYS A 26 -9.21 7.94 8.08
N ASN A 27 -8.40 7.00 8.55
CA ASN A 27 -6.97 6.98 8.29
C ASN A 27 -6.67 6.77 6.79
N VAL A 28 -7.40 5.86 6.12
CA VAL A 28 -7.25 5.65 4.67
C VAL A 28 -7.67 6.87 3.87
N LEU A 29 -8.80 7.49 4.20
CA LEU A 29 -9.25 8.72 3.53
C LEU A 29 -8.25 9.85 3.71
N HIS A 30 -7.70 10.00 4.91
CA HIS A 30 -6.66 10.99 5.19
C HIS A 30 -5.41 10.72 4.35
N LEU A 31 -4.93 9.47 4.29
CA LEU A 31 -3.75 9.13 3.50
C LEU A 31 -3.96 9.27 2.00
N LYS A 32 -5.17 8.98 1.49
CA LYS A 32 -5.53 9.29 0.10
C LYS A 32 -5.40 10.78 -0.16
N ASN A 33 -5.94 11.63 0.72
CA ASN A 33 -5.82 13.07 0.59
C ASN A 33 -4.36 13.56 0.65
N VAL A 34 -3.53 12.98 1.53
CA VAL A 34 -2.10 13.32 1.62
C VAL A 34 -1.38 12.90 0.34
N ARG A 35 -1.60 11.67 -0.13
CA ARG A 35 -1.07 11.20 -1.41
C ARG A 35 -1.44 12.13 -2.54
N ASP A 36 -2.73 12.45 -2.69
CA ASP A 36 -3.22 13.23 -3.82
C ASP A 36 -2.68 14.67 -3.81
N LYS A 37 -2.29 15.19 -2.63
CA LYS A 37 -1.71 16.53 -2.47
C LYS A 37 -0.18 16.54 -2.55
N CYS A 38 0.48 15.48 -2.12
CA CYS A 38 1.93 15.48 -1.89
C CYS A 38 2.71 14.54 -2.81
N ALA A 39 2.09 13.50 -3.37
CA ALA A 39 2.77 12.56 -4.25
C ALA A 39 2.91 13.15 -5.66
N SER A 40 4.09 12.98 -6.25
CA SER A 40 4.33 13.33 -7.64
C SER A 40 3.49 12.46 -8.58
N ILE A 41 3.03 13.03 -9.69
CA ILE A 41 2.32 12.36 -10.78
C ILE A 41 3.16 11.17 -11.33
N SER A 42 4.48 11.23 -11.19
CA SER A 42 5.42 10.24 -11.71
C SER A 42 5.46 8.93 -10.92
N CYS A 43 4.96 8.89 -9.68
CA CYS A 43 5.03 7.71 -8.83
C CYS A 43 3.70 7.59 -8.10
N PHE A 44 2.72 6.89 -8.68
CA PHE A 44 1.43 6.63 -8.05
C PHE A 44 1.61 5.67 -6.86
N PRO A 45 1.57 6.15 -5.61
CA PRO A 45 1.90 5.28 -4.50
C PRO A 45 0.63 4.58 -4.01
N GLN A 46 0.63 3.26 -4.16
CA GLN A 46 -0.48 2.40 -3.78
C GLN A 46 -0.58 2.34 -2.25
N ILE A 47 -1.80 2.45 -1.72
CA ILE A 47 -2.06 2.36 -0.28
C ILE A 47 -2.49 0.93 0.07
N PHE A 48 -1.84 0.33 1.07
CA PHE A 48 -2.20 -0.96 1.63
C PHE A 48 -2.51 -0.85 3.12
N MET A 49 -3.58 -1.52 3.54
CA MET A 49 -3.91 -1.74 4.95
C MET A 49 -3.52 -3.15 5.31
N ILE A 50 -2.62 -3.35 6.27
CA ILE A 50 -2.17 -4.67 6.69
C ILE A 50 -2.17 -4.86 8.21
N SER A 51 -2.39 -6.10 8.62
CA SER A 51 -2.05 -6.58 9.96
C SER A 51 -1.16 -7.80 9.86
N SER A 52 -0.04 -7.79 10.58
CA SER A 52 0.82 -8.97 10.75
C SER A 52 0.24 -9.98 11.75
N HIS A 53 -0.72 -9.58 12.58
CA HIS A 53 -1.32 -10.45 13.60
C HIS A 53 -2.56 -11.17 13.07
N THR A 54 -3.42 -10.48 12.31
CA THR A 54 -4.63 -11.07 11.73
C THR A 54 -4.42 -11.53 10.28
N TYR A 55 -3.25 -11.26 9.69
CA TYR A 55 -2.90 -11.52 8.28
C TYR A 55 -3.77 -10.78 7.25
N GLU A 56 -4.67 -9.90 7.70
CA GLU A 56 -5.50 -9.08 6.81
C GLU A 56 -4.63 -8.22 5.88
N GLY A 57 -5.00 -8.20 4.59
CA GLY A 57 -4.36 -7.38 3.56
C GLY A 57 -2.98 -7.86 3.10
N LEU A 58 -2.39 -8.86 3.76
CA LEU A 58 -1.05 -9.34 3.43
C LEU A 58 -0.98 -9.96 2.02
N ALA A 59 -2.00 -10.71 1.61
CA ALA A 59 -2.05 -11.34 0.28
C ALA A 59 -1.96 -10.29 -0.84
N CYS A 60 -2.75 -9.21 -0.77
CA CYS A 60 -2.72 -8.13 -1.74
C CYS A 60 -1.37 -7.39 -1.74
N PHE A 61 -0.77 -7.20 -0.57
CA PHE A 61 0.53 -6.55 -0.44
C PHE A 61 1.66 -7.39 -1.03
N LEU A 62 1.67 -8.71 -0.76
CA LEU A 62 2.64 -9.64 -1.34
C LEU A 62 2.48 -9.76 -2.85
N ALA A 63 1.25 -9.83 -3.35
CA ALA A 63 0.97 -9.83 -4.79
C ALA A 63 1.49 -8.55 -5.46
N TYR A 64 1.33 -7.39 -4.82
CA TYR A 64 1.91 -6.14 -5.31
C TYR A 64 3.44 -6.18 -5.35
N ILE A 65 4.10 -6.70 -4.29
CA ILE A 65 5.55 -6.87 -4.28
C ILE A 65 6.00 -7.81 -5.40
N ALA A 66 5.35 -8.96 -5.57
CA ALA A 66 5.64 -9.89 -6.64
C ALA A 66 5.49 -9.21 -8.02
N HIS A 67 4.46 -8.38 -8.20
CA HIS A 67 4.20 -7.67 -9.44
C HIS A 67 5.30 -6.64 -9.76
N ILE A 68 5.63 -5.76 -8.81
CA ILE A 68 6.64 -4.71 -9.03
C ILE A 68 8.06 -5.30 -9.16
N THR A 69 8.32 -6.46 -8.57
CA THR A 69 9.62 -7.14 -8.66
C THR A 69 9.73 -8.09 -9.86
N GLY A 70 8.64 -8.30 -10.61
CA GLY A 70 8.62 -9.22 -11.75
C GLY A 70 8.64 -10.71 -11.37
N ASN A 71 8.31 -11.06 -10.11
CA ASN A 71 8.28 -12.43 -9.60
C ASN A 71 6.87 -13.08 -9.70
N LEU A 72 6.00 -12.57 -10.56
CA LEU A 72 4.67 -13.11 -10.80
C LEU A 72 4.74 -14.03 -12.02
N ASN A 73 4.77 -15.35 -11.79
CA ASN A 73 4.70 -16.33 -12.87
C ASN A 73 3.23 -16.48 -13.30
N PRO A 74 2.86 -16.08 -14.53
CA PRO A 74 1.48 -16.22 -15.01
C PRO A 74 1.06 -17.69 -15.18
N ASP A 75 2.01 -18.61 -15.23
CA ASP A 75 1.78 -20.05 -15.44
C ASP A 75 1.48 -20.84 -14.15
N GLU A 76 1.53 -20.19 -12.97
CA GLU A 76 1.30 -20.81 -11.65
C GLU A 76 -0.04 -20.42 -10.99
N ILE A 77 -0.95 -19.76 -11.72
CA ILE A 77 -2.27 -19.30 -11.23
C ILE A 77 -3.39 -20.16 -11.81
#